data_AF-A0A7J6AWI7-F1
#
_entry.id   AF-A0A7J6AWI7-F1
#
_cell.length_a   1.000
_cell.length_b   1.000
_cell.length_c   1.000
_cell.angle_alpha   90.00
_cell.angle_beta   90.00
_cell.angle_gamma   90.00
#
_symmetry.space_group_name_H-M   'P 1'
#
loop_
_entity.id
_entity.type
_entity.pdbx_description
1 polymer ?
#
loop_
_entity_poly.entity_id
_entity_poly.type
_entity_poly.pdbx_seq_one_letter_code
_entity_poly.pdbx_strand_id
1 'polypeptide(L)'
;MARNPACQTRFDPVRRLPVKTGITVLATVVFWKCLFSCPCASPELTAVHCWLYLLLPVGITFFILILVDTRLLKLCQCPVCRCCARAESRCCAAGCCDRVECCCCAAGYCYTPTRCCGEEVCYCCALLGTHLRRVFCASALWIVVALLDGDWYVCVRTVTADGTGPQQIACKDFPTPEEAETLRKYNSESRIIALIIILGLSLLLVVSTAITSRWKPYYKSVFEAYVEQETAAKLDEKLHEQAVERAKLLSESVLRCVHGQHENSAQADGHVQYQPLTETDENMWRKISHPAFHLLGARIHS
;
A
#
# COMPACT_ATOMS: atom_id res chain seq x y z
N MET A 1 19.34 33.59 31.72
CA MET A 1 19.61 32.16 31.43
C MET A 1 18.28 31.47 31.12
N ALA A 2 17.89 31.44 29.85
CA ALA A 2 16.67 30.78 29.41
C ALA A 2 16.93 29.26 29.35
N ARG A 3 16.18 28.49 30.14
CA ARG A 3 16.16 27.03 30.05
C ARG A 3 15.47 26.66 28.74
N ASN A 4 16.23 26.26 27.73
CA ASN A 4 15.67 25.58 26.57
C ASN A 4 14.94 24.33 27.09
N PRO A 5 13.61 24.21 26.89
CA PRO A 5 12.93 22.97 27.22
C PRO A 5 13.53 21.86 26.36
N ALA A 6 13.98 20.80 27.03
CA ALA A 6 14.50 19.61 26.40
C ALA A 6 13.52 19.18 25.30
N CYS A 7 13.99 19.20 24.06
CA CYS A 7 13.30 18.65 22.91
C CYS A 7 13.01 17.18 23.25
N GLN A 8 11.78 16.89 23.68
CA GLN A 8 11.29 15.53 23.81
C GLN A 8 11.34 14.95 22.41
N THR A 9 12.33 14.11 22.15
CA THR A 9 12.41 13.25 20.97
C THR A 9 11.21 12.31 21.03
N ARG A 10 10.09 12.82 20.53
CA ARG A 10 8.78 12.18 20.51
C ARG A 10 8.88 11.02 19.53
N PHE A 11 9.27 9.87 20.09
CA PHE A 11 9.13 8.50 19.57
C PHE A 11 9.09 8.35 18.06
N ASP A 12 10.18 7.79 17.51
CA ASP A 12 10.32 7.28 16.14
C ASP A 12 9.00 6.67 15.59
N PRO A 13 8.28 7.39 14.72
CA PRO A 13 7.10 6.87 14.01
C PRO A 13 7.45 5.65 13.16
N VAL A 14 8.73 5.52 12.78
CA VAL A 14 9.31 4.39 12.07
C VAL A 14 9.09 3.04 12.78
N ARG A 15 8.95 3.03 14.11
CA ARG A 15 8.65 1.80 14.89
C ARG A 15 7.17 1.47 15.05
N ARG A 16 6.22 2.36 14.73
CA ARG A 16 4.78 2.07 14.89
C ARG A 16 4.13 1.42 13.66
N LEU A 17 4.66 1.64 12.46
CA LEU A 17 4.20 0.95 11.25
C LEU A 17 4.32 -0.60 11.29
N PRO A 18 5.43 -1.20 11.78
CA PRO A 18 5.56 -2.67 11.77
C PRO A 18 4.55 -3.37 12.68
N VAL A 19 4.04 -2.70 13.71
CA VAL A 19 3.12 -3.32 14.67
C VAL A 19 1.75 -3.57 14.05
N LYS A 20 1.16 -2.59 13.36
CA LYS A 20 -0.17 -2.75 12.73
C LYS A 20 -0.15 -3.82 11.64
N THR A 21 0.84 -3.75 10.75
CA THR A 21 1.00 -4.76 9.69
C THR A 21 1.25 -6.14 10.27
N GLY A 22 2.08 -6.25 11.32
CA GLY A 22 2.33 -7.51 12.01
C GLY A 22 1.06 -8.11 12.63
N ILE A 23 0.24 -7.30 13.30
CA ILE A 23 -1.05 -7.72 13.87
C ILE A 23 -2.00 -8.18 12.77
N THR A 24 -2.14 -7.42 11.67
CA THR A 24 -3.02 -7.80 10.56
C THR A 24 -2.60 -9.13 9.95
N VAL A 25 -1.30 -9.33 9.70
CA VAL A 25 -0.77 -10.59 9.16
C VAL A 25 -1.01 -11.74 10.13
N LEU A 26 -0.74 -11.56 11.43
CA LEU A 26 -0.96 -12.60 12.44
C LEU A 26 -2.43 -12.98 12.55
N ALA A 27 -3.34 -12.00 12.61
CA ALA A 27 -4.78 -12.24 12.65
C ALA A 27 -5.26 -12.98 11.40
N THR A 28 -4.75 -12.62 10.22
CA THR A 28 -5.04 -13.30 8.96
C THR A 28 -4.57 -14.76 9.02
N VAL A 29 -3.33 -14.99 9.46
CA VAL A 29 -2.79 -16.35 9.61
C VAL A 29 -3.64 -17.21 10.54
N VAL A 30 -4.00 -16.70 11.72
CA VAL A 30 -4.81 -17.42 12.70
C VAL A 30 -6.21 -17.71 12.15
N PHE A 31 -6.85 -16.71 11.54
CA PHE A 31 -8.18 -16.86 10.96
C PHE A 31 -8.23 -17.96 9.90
N TRP A 32 -7.32 -17.93 8.93
CA TRP A 32 -7.28 -18.94 7.88
C TRP A 32 -6.89 -20.32 8.42
N LYS A 33 -5.94 -20.39 9.36
CA LYS A 33 -5.59 -21.65 10.02
C LYS A 33 -6.80 -22.32 10.70
N CYS A 34 -7.66 -21.54 11.35
CA CYS A 34 -8.88 -22.06 11.97
C CYS A 34 -9.96 -22.49 10.97
N LEU A 35 -9.91 -22.00 9.72
CA LEU A 35 -10.89 -22.33 8.69
C LEU A 35 -10.50 -23.52 7.82
N PHE A 36 -9.24 -23.96 7.87
CA PHE A 36 -8.81 -25.05 7.02
C PHE A 36 -9.38 -26.39 7.49
N SER A 37 -10.09 -27.07 6.61
CA SER A 37 -10.46 -28.46 6.75
C SER A 37 -10.47 -29.08 5.36
N CYS A 38 -9.75 -30.19 5.16
CA CYS A 38 -9.74 -30.89 3.89
C CYS A 38 -11.19 -31.37 3.61
N PRO A 39 -11.83 -30.97 2.50
CA PRO A 39 -13.25 -31.25 2.28
C PRO A 39 -13.56 -32.72 1.94
N CYS A 40 -12.56 -33.58 1.78
CA CYS A 40 -12.72 -35.05 1.67
C CYS A 40 -13.76 -35.49 0.62
N ALA A 41 -13.96 -34.69 -0.41
CA ALA A 41 -15.01 -34.84 -1.40
C ALA A 41 -14.46 -35.48 -2.68
N SER A 42 -15.03 -35.13 -3.84
CA SER A 42 -14.42 -35.49 -5.12
C SER A 42 -13.02 -34.85 -5.25
N PRO A 43 -12.07 -35.52 -5.90
CA PRO A 43 -10.68 -35.05 -6.01
C PRO A 43 -10.58 -33.67 -6.67
N GLU A 44 -11.44 -33.40 -7.66
CA GLU A 44 -11.53 -32.11 -8.32
C GLU A 44 -11.95 -31.00 -7.34
N LEU A 45 -12.98 -31.25 -6.53
CA LEU A 45 -13.45 -30.28 -5.55
C LEU A 45 -12.42 -30.04 -4.45
N THR A 46 -11.80 -31.11 -3.95
CA THR A 46 -10.75 -31.00 -2.93
C THR A 46 -9.54 -30.23 -3.46
N ALA A 47 -9.10 -30.49 -4.70
CA ALA A 47 -8.01 -29.75 -5.31
C ALA A 47 -8.33 -28.25 -5.44
N VAL A 48 -9.52 -27.90 -5.93
CA VAL A 48 -9.97 -26.50 -6.04
C VAL A 48 -10.02 -25.84 -4.66
N HIS A 49 -10.53 -26.52 -3.63
CA HIS A 49 -10.59 -25.99 -2.27
C HIS A 49 -9.19 -25.74 -1.69
N CYS A 50 -8.25 -26.68 -1.89
CA CYS A 50 -6.86 -26.51 -1.48
C CYS A 50 -6.19 -25.32 -2.17
N TRP A 51 -6.36 -25.17 -3.49
CA TRP A 51 -5.80 -24.03 -4.21
C TRP A 51 -6.44 -22.71 -3.80
N LEU A 52 -7.76 -22.69 -3.59
CA LEU A 52 -8.46 -21.51 -3.10
C LEU A 52 -7.96 -21.12 -1.70
N TYR A 53 -7.83 -22.07 -0.79
CA TYR A 53 -7.28 -21.84 0.55
C TYR A 53 -5.86 -21.25 0.51
N LEU A 54 -5.02 -21.73 -0.41
CA LEU A 54 -3.65 -21.22 -0.54
C LEU A 54 -3.61 -19.82 -1.19
N LEU A 55 -4.37 -19.59 -2.27
CA LEU A 55 -4.27 -18.39 -3.11
C LEU A 55 -5.18 -17.24 -2.66
N LEU A 56 -6.32 -17.52 -2.03
CA LEU A 56 -7.26 -16.48 -1.61
C LEU A 56 -6.65 -15.54 -0.55
N PRO A 57 -5.94 -16.01 0.49
CA PRO A 57 -5.27 -15.13 1.46
C PRO A 57 -4.15 -14.31 0.81
N VAL A 58 -3.46 -14.87 -0.18
CA VAL A 58 -2.46 -14.15 -0.99
C VAL A 58 -3.12 -13.00 -1.75
N GLY A 59 -4.25 -13.26 -2.41
CA GLY A 59 -5.02 -12.24 -3.12
C GLY A 59 -5.53 -11.14 -2.18
N ILE A 60 -6.16 -11.52 -1.06
CA ILE A 60 -6.69 -10.58 -0.06
C ILE A 60 -5.56 -9.72 0.51
N THR A 61 -4.43 -10.32 0.90
CA THR A 61 -3.27 -9.60 1.42
C THR A 61 -2.70 -8.64 0.39
N PHE A 62 -2.63 -9.06 -0.88
CA PHE A 62 -2.20 -8.22 -1.99
C PHE A 62 -3.10 -6.99 -2.14
N PHE A 63 -4.42 -7.16 -2.18
CA PHE A 63 -5.36 -6.05 -2.30
C PHE A 63 -5.33 -5.13 -1.07
N ILE A 64 -5.31 -5.67 0.15
CA ILE A 64 -5.25 -4.87 1.38
C ILE A 64 -3.97 -4.04 1.42
N LEU A 65 -2.82 -4.63 1.10
CA LEU A 65 -1.55 -3.91 1.10
C LEU A 65 -1.53 -2.80 0.06
N ILE A 66 -2.13 -3.00 -1.11
CA ILE A 66 -2.28 -1.94 -2.12
C ILE A 66 -3.20 -0.82 -1.63
N LEU A 67 -4.32 -1.14 -0.98
CA LEU A 67 -5.28 -0.16 -0.48
C LEU A 67 -4.77 0.64 0.73
N VAL A 68 -4.00 0.01 1.60
CA VAL A 68 -3.41 0.65 2.79
C VAL A 68 -2.24 1.57 2.40
N ASP A 69 -1.61 1.32 1.25
CA ASP A 69 -0.45 2.09 0.83
C ASP A 69 -0.84 3.42 0.16
N THR A 70 -0.91 4.46 0.98
CA THR A 70 -1.20 5.82 0.51
C THR A 70 -0.21 6.33 -0.54
N ARG A 71 1.03 5.80 -0.62
CA ARG A 71 1.99 6.21 -1.66
C ARG A 71 1.61 5.64 -3.02
N LEU A 72 1.14 4.39 -3.06
CA LEU A 72 0.60 3.80 -4.28
C LEU A 72 -0.68 4.51 -4.72
N LEU A 73 -1.58 4.85 -3.80
CA LEU A 73 -2.77 5.63 -4.13
C LEU A 73 -2.42 6.99 -4.74
N LYS A 74 -1.40 7.68 -4.21
CA LYS A 74 -0.87 8.93 -4.80
C LYS A 74 -0.26 8.72 -6.18
N LEU A 75 0.41 7.60 -6.42
CA LEU A 75 0.90 7.23 -7.76
C LEU A 75 -0.26 6.99 -8.73
N CYS A 76 -1.33 6.30 -8.30
CA CYS A 76 -2.52 6.10 -9.12
C CYS A 76 -3.27 7.40 -9.41
N GLN A 77 -3.18 8.39 -8.50
CA GLN A 77 -3.72 9.73 -8.70
C GLN A 77 -2.84 10.61 -9.59
N CYS A 78 -1.56 10.25 -9.77
CA CYS A 78 -0.71 10.87 -10.76
C CYS A 78 -1.32 10.50 -12.11
N PRO A 79 -1.97 11.43 -12.82
CA PRO A 79 -2.56 11.12 -14.09
C PRO A 79 -1.37 10.89 -15.01
N VAL A 80 -0.99 9.62 -15.21
CA VAL A 80 -0.18 9.22 -16.36
C VAL A 80 -0.88 9.88 -17.53
N CYS A 81 -0.22 10.93 -18.02
CA CYS A 81 -0.67 11.96 -18.91
C CYS A 81 -2.06 11.71 -19.52
N ARG A 82 -3.11 12.37 -19.03
CA ARG A 82 -4.41 12.40 -19.74
C ARG A 82 -4.25 12.93 -21.18
N CYS A 83 -3.15 13.63 -21.48
CA CYS A 83 -2.75 14.01 -22.85
C CYS A 83 -2.18 12.85 -23.70
N CYS A 84 -1.66 11.77 -23.10
CA CYS A 84 -1.29 10.55 -23.82
C CYS A 84 -2.48 9.60 -24.04
N ALA A 85 -3.43 9.56 -23.09
CA ALA A 85 -4.59 8.67 -23.18
C ALA A 85 -5.75 9.26 -24.02
N ARG A 86 -5.86 10.58 -24.13
CA ARG A 86 -6.74 11.26 -25.09
C ARG A 86 -5.88 11.96 -26.13
N ALA A 87 -5.68 11.32 -27.28
CA ALA A 87 -5.04 11.89 -28.47
C ALA A 87 -5.90 13.01 -29.14
N GLU A 88 -6.56 13.86 -28.34
CA GLU A 88 -7.53 14.87 -28.81
C GLU A 88 -7.19 16.30 -28.37
N SER A 89 -6.18 16.51 -27.52
CA SER A 89 -5.78 17.89 -27.20
C SER A 89 -4.99 18.50 -28.36
N ARG A 90 -5.56 19.56 -28.94
CA ARG A 90 -5.02 20.42 -30.01
C ARG A 90 -3.59 20.96 -29.78
N CYS A 91 -2.97 20.71 -28.62
CA CYS A 91 -1.55 21.01 -28.37
C CYS A 91 -0.61 20.27 -29.34
N CYS A 92 -0.99 19.10 -29.89
CA CYS A 92 -0.19 18.42 -30.92
C CYS A 92 -0.37 19.01 -32.34
N ALA A 93 -1.38 19.85 -32.57
CA ALA A 93 -1.67 20.39 -33.90
C ALA A 93 -0.82 21.64 -34.26
N ALA A 94 -0.14 22.25 -33.29
CA ALA A 94 0.62 23.49 -33.50
C ALA A 94 2.10 23.28 -33.92
N GLY A 95 2.51 22.06 -34.29
CA GLY A 95 3.85 21.83 -34.84
C GLY A 95 5.03 22.00 -33.86
N CYS A 96 4.78 22.12 -32.55
CA CYS A 96 5.85 22.27 -31.54
C CYS A 96 6.49 20.95 -31.08
N CYS A 97 6.17 19.81 -31.69
CA CYS A 97 6.61 18.48 -31.23
C CYS A 97 7.30 17.64 -32.32
N ASP A 98 8.18 18.23 -33.13
CA ASP A 98 9.01 17.48 -34.11
C ASP A 98 10.17 16.68 -33.47
N ARG A 99 10.27 16.67 -32.14
CA ARG A 99 11.19 15.80 -31.39
C ARG A 99 10.43 14.96 -30.38
N VAL A 100 10.84 13.70 -30.28
CA VAL A 100 10.27 12.61 -29.45
C VAL A 100 10.53 12.86 -27.96
N GLU A 101 10.08 14.01 -27.45
CA GLU A 101 10.14 14.37 -26.03
C GLU A 101 8.73 14.74 -25.59
N CYS A 102 8.12 13.84 -24.82
CA CYS A 102 6.72 13.92 -24.42
C CYS A 102 6.49 15.11 -23.45
N CYS A 103 5.81 16.15 -23.90
CA CYS A 103 5.34 17.24 -23.03
C CYS A 103 4.17 16.77 -22.16
N CYS A 104 4.38 16.63 -20.86
CA CYS A 104 3.29 16.45 -19.89
C CYS A 104 2.69 17.82 -19.56
N CYS A 105 1.53 18.13 -20.14
CA CYS A 105 0.77 19.34 -19.80
C CYS A 105 -0.10 19.09 -18.56
N ALA A 106 0.33 19.59 -17.40
CA ALA A 106 -0.54 19.75 -16.24
C ALA A 106 -0.97 21.23 -16.14
N ALA A 107 -2.27 21.51 -16.19
CA ALA A 107 -2.87 22.83 -15.95
C ALA A 107 -2.40 23.99 -16.87
N GLY A 108 -2.13 23.72 -18.16
CA GLY A 108 -1.84 24.77 -19.14
C GLY A 108 -0.41 25.32 -19.14
N TYR A 109 0.48 24.74 -18.32
CA TYR A 109 1.91 25.04 -18.36
C TYR A 109 2.65 23.93 -19.12
N CYS A 110 3.34 24.32 -20.20
CA CYS A 110 4.33 23.46 -20.85
C CYS A 110 5.55 23.37 -19.94
N TYR A 111 5.64 22.30 -19.16
CA TYR A 111 6.90 21.95 -18.53
C TYR A 111 7.79 21.35 -19.62
N THR A 112 8.81 22.07 -20.06
CA THR A 112 9.92 21.53 -20.88
C THR A 112 10.92 20.90 -19.94
N PRO A 113 10.82 19.60 -19.68
CA PRO A 113 11.64 18.98 -18.66
C PRO A 113 12.86 18.47 -19.41
N THR A 114 13.92 19.26 -19.38
CA THR A 114 15.17 19.00 -20.11
C THR A 114 15.86 17.67 -19.75
N ARG A 115 15.26 16.84 -18.87
CA ARG A 115 15.68 15.47 -18.48
C ARG A 115 14.50 14.54 -18.09
N CYS A 116 13.33 14.65 -18.74
CA CYS A 116 12.09 14.13 -18.14
C CYS A 116 11.86 12.62 -18.03
N CYS A 117 12.52 11.77 -18.81
CA CYS A 117 12.15 10.34 -18.82
C CYS A 117 13.01 9.43 -17.93
N GLY A 118 14.02 9.98 -17.23
CA GLY A 118 14.94 9.17 -16.42
C GLY A 118 14.57 9.10 -14.95
N GLU A 119 14.65 10.24 -14.25
CA GLU A 119 14.72 10.24 -12.79
C GLU A 119 13.36 9.97 -12.11
N GLU A 120 12.26 10.53 -12.63
CA GLU A 120 10.92 10.31 -12.10
C GLU A 120 10.41 8.90 -12.42
N VAL A 121 10.66 8.40 -13.65
CA VAL A 121 10.32 7.03 -14.04
C VAL A 121 11.10 6.03 -13.20
N CYS A 122 12.40 6.24 -13.00
CA CYS A 122 13.22 5.42 -12.11
C CYS A 122 12.71 5.46 -10.67
N TYR A 123 12.29 6.62 -10.16
CA TYR A 123 11.71 6.76 -8.83
C TYR A 123 10.39 5.99 -8.70
N CYS A 124 9.47 6.14 -9.65
CA CYS A 124 8.21 5.42 -9.70
C CYS A 124 8.41 3.90 -9.80
N CYS A 125 9.32 3.45 -10.68
CA CYS A 125 9.68 2.05 -10.82
C CYS A 125 10.33 1.49 -9.54
N ALA A 126 11.21 2.25 -8.89
CA ALA A 126 11.83 1.84 -7.62
C ALA A 126 10.80 1.76 -6.50
N LEU A 127 9.86 2.71 -6.45
CA LEU A 127 8.76 2.73 -5.49
C LEU A 127 7.85 1.53 -5.71
N LEU A 128 7.35 1.33 -6.94
CA LEU A 128 6.51 0.18 -7.31
C LEU A 128 7.21 -1.14 -7.06
N GLY A 129 8.47 -1.29 -7.46
CA GLY A 129 9.27 -2.48 -7.21
C GLY A 129 9.46 -2.77 -5.71
N THR A 130 9.65 -1.73 -4.90
CA THR A 130 9.72 -1.86 -3.44
C THR A 130 8.40 -2.34 -2.85
N HIS A 131 7.26 -1.81 -3.32
CA HIS A 131 5.94 -2.26 -2.89
C HIS A 131 5.67 -3.70 -3.32
N LEU A 132 5.87 -4.03 -4.61
CA LEU A 132 5.68 -5.39 -5.13
C LEU A 132 6.53 -6.40 -4.37
N ARG A 133 7.79 -6.07 -4.06
CA ARG A 133 8.66 -6.91 -3.23
C ARG A 133 8.07 -7.14 -1.84
N ARG A 134 7.59 -6.09 -1.16
CA ARG A 134 6.98 -6.21 0.18
C ARG A 134 5.74 -7.09 0.16
N VAL A 135 4.87 -6.88 -0.82
CA VAL A 135 3.65 -7.67 -0.98
C VAL A 135 3.99 -9.12 -1.30
N PHE A 136 4.92 -9.36 -2.23
CA PHE A 136 5.40 -10.70 -2.55
C PHE A 136 5.95 -11.43 -1.32
N CYS A 137 6.79 -10.78 -0.51
CA CYS A 137 7.31 -11.37 0.72
C CYS A 137 6.21 -11.68 1.73
N ALA A 138 5.26 -10.76 1.94
CA ALA A 138 4.13 -10.98 2.85
C ALA A 138 3.25 -12.17 2.39
N SER A 139 2.96 -12.26 1.10
CA SER A 139 2.20 -13.37 0.52
C SER A 139 2.96 -14.69 0.56
N ALA A 140 4.28 -14.67 0.32
CA ALA A 140 5.10 -15.87 0.40
C ALA A 140 5.21 -16.40 1.83
N LEU A 141 5.18 -15.53 2.84
CA LEU A 141 5.12 -15.95 4.24
C LEU A 141 3.86 -16.75 4.55
N TRP A 142 2.71 -16.41 3.97
CA TRP A 142 1.49 -17.22 4.10
C TRP A 142 1.68 -18.63 3.53
N ILE A 143 2.23 -18.74 2.32
CA ILE A 143 2.51 -20.03 1.67
C ILE A 143 3.46 -20.87 2.54
N VAL A 144 4.51 -20.24 3.09
CA VAL A 144 5.44 -20.90 4.01
C VAL A 144 4.73 -21.43 5.25
N VAL A 145 3.84 -20.64 5.87
CA VAL A 145 3.07 -21.08 7.05
C VAL A 145 2.18 -22.27 6.70
N ALA A 146 1.45 -22.21 5.58
CA ALA A 146 0.61 -23.31 5.13
C ALA A 146 1.42 -24.60 4.86
N LEU A 147 2.64 -24.48 4.33
CA LEU A 147 3.54 -25.62 4.10
C LEU A 147 4.19 -26.13 5.39
N LEU A 148 4.49 -25.26 6.37
CA LEU A 148 5.03 -25.68 7.67
C LEU A 148 4.01 -26.47 8.48
N ASP A 149 2.74 -26.08 8.40
CA ASP A 149 1.62 -26.83 8.99
C ASP A 149 1.48 -28.21 8.32
N GLY A 150 1.64 -28.26 6.99
CA GLY A 150 1.69 -29.51 6.21
C GLY A 150 0.32 -30.04 5.80
N ASP A 151 -0.76 -29.60 6.45
CA ASP A 151 -2.12 -30.07 6.19
C ASP A 151 -2.57 -29.82 4.74
N TRP A 152 -2.23 -28.64 4.18
CA TRP A 152 -2.50 -28.32 2.79
C TRP A 152 -1.78 -29.29 1.83
N TYR A 153 -0.49 -29.52 2.07
CA TYR A 153 0.34 -30.38 1.22
C TYR A 153 -0.12 -31.83 1.26
N VAL A 154 -0.39 -32.33 2.47
CA VAL A 154 -0.94 -33.67 2.71
C VAL A 154 -2.28 -33.86 1.99
N CYS A 155 -3.21 -32.90 2.12
CA CYS A 155 -4.51 -32.95 1.46
C CYS A 155 -4.35 -32.99 -0.08
N VAL A 156 -3.49 -32.15 -0.66
CA VAL A 156 -3.24 -32.15 -2.12
C VAL A 156 -2.58 -33.45 -2.61
N ARG A 157 -1.62 -34.00 -1.86
CA ARG A 157 -0.88 -35.21 -2.26
C ARG A 157 -1.72 -36.48 -2.15
N THR A 158 -2.53 -36.59 -1.10
CA THR A 158 -3.42 -37.75 -0.91
C THR A 158 -4.54 -37.78 -1.96
N VAL A 159 -5.05 -36.62 -2.37
CA VAL A 159 -6.01 -36.50 -3.49
C VAL A 159 -5.45 -37.03 -4.80
N THR A 160 -4.15 -36.88 -5.04
CA THR A 160 -3.51 -37.34 -6.28
C THR A 160 -3.08 -38.81 -6.26
N ALA A 161 -2.90 -39.40 -5.07
CA ALA A 161 -2.41 -40.76 -4.90
C ALA A 161 -3.52 -41.82 -4.74
N ASP A 162 -4.58 -41.55 -3.97
CA ASP A 162 -5.41 -42.63 -3.37
C ASP A 162 -6.92 -42.60 -3.73
N GLY A 163 -7.31 -42.01 -4.86
CA GLY A 163 -8.68 -42.11 -5.37
C GLY A 163 -9.72 -41.21 -4.67
N THR A 164 -11.00 -41.46 -4.98
CA THR A 164 -12.14 -40.55 -4.71
C THR A 164 -12.82 -40.80 -3.36
N GLY A 165 -13.09 -39.72 -2.60
CA GLY A 165 -14.05 -39.71 -1.49
C GLY A 165 -13.47 -39.92 -0.07
N PRO A 166 -14.28 -40.38 0.91
CA PRO A 166 -13.94 -40.40 2.34
C PRO A 166 -12.84 -41.41 2.71
N GLN A 167 -12.34 -42.20 1.76
CA GLN A 167 -11.20 -43.09 1.97
C GLN A 167 -9.84 -42.37 1.90
N GLN A 168 -9.83 -41.07 1.56
CA GLN A 168 -8.61 -40.27 1.58
C GLN A 168 -7.94 -40.32 2.94
N ILE A 169 -6.63 -40.60 2.95
CA ILE A 169 -5.84 -40.76 4.17
C ILE A 169 -5.91 -39.52 5.08
N ALA A 170 -5.96 -38.32 4.47
CA ALA A 170 -6.07 -37.06 5.19
C ALA A 170 -7.37 -36.88 5.99
N CYS A 171 -8.38 -37.73 5.73
CA CYS A 171 -9.74 -37.61 6.24
C CYS A 171 -10.11 -38.69 7.24
N LYS A 172 -9.23 -39.67 7.45
CA LYS A 172 -9.46 -40.77 8.39
C LYS A 172 -9.09 -40.34 9.80
N ASP A 173 -10.03 -40.49 10.73
CA ASP A 173 -9.77 -40.28 12.17
C ASP A 173 -8.72 -41.25 12.71
N PHE A 174 -8.67 -42.46 12.14
CA PHE A 174 -7.77 -43.54 12.55
C PHE A 174 -7.01 -44.11 11.34
N PRO A 175 -5.90 -43.48 10.93
CA PRO A 175 -5.06 -44.00 9.85
C PRO A 175 -4.42 -45.34 10.27
N THR A 176 -4.27 -46.25 9.32
CA THR A 176 -3.49 -47.48 9.54
C THR A 176 -2.01 -47.14 9.79
N PRO A 177 -1.19 -48.05 10.36
CA PRO A 177 0.23 -47.79 10.59
C PRO A 177 1.00 -47.38 9.32
N GLU A 178 0.66 -47.98 8.16
CA GLU A 178 1.28 -47.66 6.86
C GLU A 178 0.82 -46.27 6.34
N GLU A 179 -0.45 -45.94 6.52
CA GLU A 179 -1.01 -44.62 6.20
C GLU A 179 -0.38 -43.53 7.08
N ALA A 180 -0.18 -43.80 8.37
CA ALA A 180 0.47 -42.89 9.30
C ALA A 180 1.95 -42.63 8.94
N GLU A 181 2.66 -43.64 8.44
CA GLU A 181 4.01 -43.46 7.91
C GLU A 181 4.03 -42.57 6.67
N THR A 182 3.07 -42.78 5.75
CA THR A 182 2.90 -41.96 4.55
C THR A 182 2.56 -40.50 4.88
N LEU A 183 1.69 -40.27 5.86
CA LEU A 183 1.37 -38.93 6.37
C LEU A 183 2.60 -38.23 6.95
N ARG A 184 3.39 -38.95 7.77
CA ARG A 184 4.64 -38.40 8.33
C ARG A 184 5.63 -38.03 7.23
N LYS A 185 5.74 -38.86 6.19
CA LYS A 185 6.57 -38.59 5.01
C LYS A 185 6.13 -37.30 4.32
N TYR A 186 4.85 -37.15 3.97
CA TYR A 186 4.36 -35.93 3.30
C TYR A 186 4.49 -34.68 4.16
N ASN A 187 4.27 -34.77 5.46
CA ASN A 187 4.50 -33.64 6.36
C ASN A 187 5.99 -33.24 6.38
N SER A 188 6.90 -34.21 6.43
CA SER A 188 8.34 -33.93 6.35
C SER A 188 8.74 -33.30 5.01
N GLU A 189 8.21 -33.79 3.89
CA GLU A 189 8.43 -33.21 2.55
C GLU A 189 7.92 -31.75 2.50
N SER A 190 6.73 -31.49 3.02
CA SER A 190 6.14 -30.14 3.07
C SER A 190 7.03 -29.15 3.83
N ARG A 191 7.54 -29.57 5.00
CA ARG A 191 8.45 -28.73 5.81
C ARG A 191 9.77 -28.48 5.12
N ILE A 192 10.33 -29.47 4.42
CA ILE A 192 11.55 -29.30 3.63
C ILE A 192 11.33 -28.26 2.53
N ILE A 193 10.21 -28.35 1.79
CA ILE A 193 9.84 -27.35 0.77
C ILE A 193 9.70 -25.96 1.40
N ALA A 194 9.04 -25.85 2.55
CA ALA A 194 8.89 -24.59 3.28
C ALA A 194 10.25 -23.97 3.64
N LEU A 195 11.19 -24.77 4.17
CA LEU A 195 12.54 -24.31 4.52
C LEU A 195 13.34 -23.85 3.29
N ILE A 196 13.21 -24.55 2.16
CA ILE A 196 13.82 -24.13 0.89
C ILE A 196 13.27 -22.77 0.44
N ILE A 197 11.96 -22.57 0.54
CA ILE A 197 11.32 -21.28 0.22
C ILE A 197 11.81 -20.18 1.16
N ILE A 198 11.88 -20.43 2.47
CA ILE A 198 12.42 -19.45 3.46
C ILE A 198 13.85 -19.06 3.10
N LEU A 199 14.69 -20.03 2.77
CA LEU A 199 16.08 -19.78 2.38
C LEU A 199 16.15 -18.93 1.10
N GLY A 200 15.34 -19.27 0.09
CA GLY A 200 15.22 -18.51 -1.15
C GLY A 200 14.75 -17.07 -0.94
N LEU A 201 13.72 -16.87 -0.11
CA LEU A 201 13.22 -15.54 0.26
C LEU A 201 14.27 -14.72 1.02
N SER A 202 14.99 -15.35 1.94
CA SER A 202 16.07 -14.70 2.70
C SER A 202 17.19 -14.24 1.77
N LEU A 203 17.62 -15.10 0.84
CA LEU A 203 18.62 -14.75 -0.18
C LEU A 203 18.12 -13.61 -1.09
N LEU A 204 16.87 -13.69 -1.56
CA LEU A 204 16.26 -12.64 -2.39
C LEU A 204 16.22 -11.28 -1.65
N LEU A 205 15.88 -11.27 -0.36
CA LEU A 205 15.88 -10.07 0.47
C LEU A 205 17.29 -9.47 0.63
N VAL A 206 18.29 -10.31 0.88
CA VAL A 206 19.69 -9.88 1.00
C VAL A 206 20.19 -9.29 -0.32
N VAL A 207 20.01 -10.00 -1.43
CA VAL A 207 20.45 -9.57 -2.77
C VAL A 207 19.73 -8.30 -3.19
N SER A 208 18.40 -8.24 -3.05
CA SER A 208 17.64 -7.03 -3.41
C SER A 208 18.05 -5.83 -2.57
N THR A 209 18.29 -6.02 -1.27
CA THR A 209 18.76 -4.94 -0.39
C THR A 209 20.16 -4.48 -0.79
N ALA A 210 21.08 -5.41 -1.03
CA ALA A 210 22.45 -5.12 -1.45
C ALA A 210 22.50 -4.37 -2.79
N ILE A 211 21.64 -4.76 -3.75
CA ILE A 211 21.46 -4.02 -5.00
C ILE A 211 20.95 -2.62 -4.66
N THR A 212 19.81 -2.46 -3.97
CA THR A 212 19.27 -1.12 -3.70
C THR A 212 20.22 -0.19 -2.93
N SER A 213 21.06 -0.73 -2.03
CA SER A 213 22.04 0.05 -1.28
C SER A 213 23.22 0.55 -2.11
N ARG A 214 23.54 -0.11 -3.23
CA ARG A 214 24.64 0.34 -4.12
C ARG A 214 24.27 1.55 -4.97
N TRP A 215 22.98 1.76 -5.24
CA TRP A 215 22.52 2.77 -6.20
C TRP A 215 22.09 4.09 -5.56
N LYS A 216 21.91 4.13 -4.23
CA LYS A 216 21.64 5.37 -3.49
C LYS A 216 22.69 5.58 -2.39
N PRO A 217 23.31 6.77 -2.29
CA PRO A 217 24.15 7.09 -1.13
C PRO A 217 23.30 7.01 0.15
N TYR A 218 23.72 6.15 1.09
CA TYR A 218 22.97 5.82 2.31
C TYR A 218 22.52 7.07 3.08
N TYR A 219 23.40 8.05 3.29
CA TYR A 219 23.05 9.27 4.01
C TYR A 219 22.02 10.13 3.29
N LYS A 220 22.02 10.13 1.95
CA LYS A 220 21.03 10.86 1.15
C LYS A 220 19.64 10.24 1.33
N SER A 221 19.52 8.91 1.28
CA SER A 221 18.22 8.25 1.45
C SER A 221 17.67 8.39 2.88
N VAL A 222 18.54 8.31 3.90
CA VAL A 222 18.17 8.54 5.29
C VAL A 222 17.71 9.98 5.49
N PHE A 223 18.45 10.97 4.97
CA PHE A 223 18.06 12.38 5.02
C PHE A 223 16.73 12.65 4.30
N GLU A 224 16.55 12.14 3.09
CA GLU A 224 15.28 12.22 2.34
C GLU A 224 14.10 11.67 3.16
N ALA A 225 14.28 10.53 3.84
CA ALA A 225 13.24 9.95 4.69
C ALA A 225 12.91 10.81 5.91
N TYR A 226 13.91 11.40 6.57
CA TYR A 226 13.69 12.33 7.68
C TYR A 226 12.97 13.61 7.22
N VAL A 227 13.39 14.19 6.10
CA VAL A 227 12.72 15.37 5.52
C VAL A 227 11.28 15.05 5.15
N GLU A 228 11.02 13.91 4.51
CA GLU A 228 9.65 13.48 4.18
C GLU A 228 8.79 13.33 5.44
N GLN A 229 9.33 12.73 6.50
CA GLN A 229 8.61 12.55 7.76
C GLN A 229 8.32 13.88 8.46
N GLU A 230 9.33 14.74 8.60
CA GLU A 230 9.18 16.06 9.25
C GLU A 230 8.25 16.98 8.45
N THR A 231 8.35 16.98 7.13
CA THR A 231 7.45 17.77 6.27
C THR A 231 6.01 17.27 6.36
N ALA A 232 5.79 15.95 6.38
CA ALA A 232 4.45 15.38 6.55
C ALA A 232 3.85 15.73 7.92
N ALA A 233 4.64 15.66 9.00
CA ALA A 233 4.17 15.99 10.35
C ALA A 233 3.82 17.48 10.48
N LYS A 234 4.71 18.38 10.02
CA LYS A 234 4.45 19.82 10.03
C LYS A 234 3.27 20.22 9.14
N LEU A 235 3.13 19.55 7.99
CA LEU A 235 1.99 19.78 7.11
C LEU A 235 0.70 19.40 7.83
N ASP A 236 0.62 18.19 8.41
CA ASP A 236 -0.56 17.75 9.17
C ASP A 236 -0.95 18.70 10.30
N GLU A 237 0.03 19.18 11.07
CA GLU A 237 -0.17 20.20 12.12
C GLU A 237 -0.78 21.49 11.55
N LYS A 238 -0.21 22.03 10.47
CA LYS A 238 -0.70 23.26 9.83
C LYS A 238 -2.08 23.09 9.22
N LEU A 239 -2.37 21.93 8.63
CA LEU A 239 -3.70 21.59 8.11
C LEU A 239 -4.73 21.52 9.21
N HIS A 240 -4.37 20.91 10.35
CA HIS A 240 -5.23 20.82 11.50
C HIS A 240 -5.53 22.22 12.07
N GLU A 241 -4.52 23.07 12.26
CA GLU A 241 -4.70 24.46 12.69
C GLU A 241 -5.65 25.23 11.77
N GLN A 242 -5.44 25.18 10.45
CA GLN A 242 -6.30 25.84 9.48
C GLN A 242 -7.74 25.29 9.48
N ALA A 243 -7.90 23.98 9.63
CA ALA A 243 -9.22 23.35 9.70
C ALA A 243 -10.00 23.81 10.95
N VAL A 244 -9.31 23.90 12.10
CA VAL A 244 -9.89 24.38 13.35
C VAL A 244 -10.28 25.87 13.25
N GLU A 245 -9.42 26.71 12.66
CA GLU A 245 -9.72 28.12 12.45
C GLU A 245 -10.94 28.32 11.53
N ARG A 246 -11.00 27.59 10.41
CA ARG A 246 -12.17 27.61 9.51
C ARG A 246 -13.45 27.13 10.20
N ALA A 247 -13.37 26.06 10.99
CA ALA A 247 -14.51 25.56 11.76
C ALA A 247 -15.00 26.60 12.79
N LYS A 248 -14.07 27.29 13.46
CA LYS A 248 -14.39 28.37 14.40
C LYS A 248 -15.13 29.52 13.71
N LEU A 249 -14.61 30.02 12.59
CA LEU A 249 -15.25 31.09 11.81
C LEU A 249 -16.66 30.71 11.34
N LEU A 250 -16.85 29.47 10.89
CA LEU A 250 -18.17 28.95 10.49
C LEU A 250 -19.13 28.84 11.69
N SER A 251 -18.65 28.39 12.85
CA SER A 251 -19.48 28.32 14.05
C SER A 251 -19.90 29.71 14.56
N GLU A 252 -18.98 30.69 14.54
CA GLU A 252 -19.24 32.07 14.94
C GLU A 252 -20.18 32.80 13.97
N SER A 253 -20.13 32.50 12.67
CA SER A 253 -21.06 33.06 11.70
C SER A 253 -22.48 32.49 11.88
N VAL A 254 -22.61 31.18 12.09
CA VAL A 254 -23.90 30.53 12.38
C VAL A 254 -24.49 31.06 13.69
N LEU A 255 -23.69 31.18 14.75
CA LEU A 255 -24.15 31.72 16.03
C LEU A 255 -24.67 33.16 15.89
N ARG A 256 -23.99 34.01 15.10
CA ARG A 256 -24.46 35.37 14.80
C ARG A 256 -25.77 35.39 14.03
N CYS A 257 -25.95 34.50 13.05
CA CYS A 257 -27.22 34.36 12.33
C CYS A 257 -28.37 33.97 13.26
N VAL A 258 -28.15 32.99 14.15
CA VAL A 258 -29.17 32.53 15.12
C VAL A 258 -29.54 33.65 16.10
N HIS A 259 -28.56 34.40 16.62
CA HIS A 259 -28.82 35.55 17.49
C HIS A 259 -29.64 36.64 16.78
N GLY A 260 -29.26 36.99 15.54
CA GLY A 260 -29.97 37.99 14.75
C GLY A 260 -31.38 37.56 14.31
N GLN A 261 -31.64 36.25 14.15
CA GLN A 261 -32.96 35.72 13.85
C GLN A 261 -33.92 35.81 15.04
N HIS A 262 -33.41 35.63 16.27
CA HIS A 262 -34.23 35.75 17.48
C HIS A 262 -34.73 37.19 17.70
N GLU A 263 -33.96 38.20 17.26
CA GLU A 263 -34.38 39.60 17.32
C GLU A 263 -35.33 40.00 16.18
N ASN A 264 -35.35 39.27 15.06
CA ASN A 264 -36.11 39.60 13.84
C ASN A 264 -37.13 38.53 13.42
N SER A 265 -37.64 37.73 14.36
CA SER A 265 -38.51 36.55 14.13
C SER A 265 -39.93 36.87 13.61
N ALA A 266 -40.07 37.74 12.61
CA ALA A 266 -41.32 37.94 11.88
C ALA A 266 -41.25 37.56 10.40
N GLN A 267 -40.09 37.61 9.71
CA GLN A 267 -40.06 37.25 8.28
C GLN A 267 -38.62 37.20 7.73
N ALA A 268 -38.05 36.01 7.52
CA ALA A 268 -37.19 35.69 6.37
C ALA A 268 -36.51 34.32 6.52
N ASP A 269 -36.65 33.51 5.48
CA ASP A 269 -35.98 32.24 5.26
C ASP A 269 -34.62 32.52 4.58
N GLY A 270 -33.54 32.52 5.37
CA GLY A 270 -32.19 32.89 4.94
C GLY A 270 -31.30 31.67 4.74
N HIS A 271 -31.04 31.30 3.48
CA HIS A 271 -30.16 30.19 3.13
C HIS A 271 -28.69 30.56 3.38
N VAL A 272 -27.97 29.80 4.21
CA VAL A 272 -26.52 29.98 4.38
C VAL A 272 -25.81 29.52 3.11
N GLN A 273 -25.17 30.45 2.41
CA GLN A 273 -24.39 30.15 1.20
C GLN A 273 -22.96 29.80 1.59
N TYR A 274 -22.56 28.54 1.38
CA TYR A 274 -21.18 28.10 1.52
C TYR A 274 -20.30 28.82 0.50
N GLN A 275 -19.24 29.49 0.96
CA GLN A 275 -18.25 30.08 0.08
C GLN A 275 -17.34 28.96 -0.46
N PRO A 276 -17.37 28.68 -1.78
CA PRO A 276 -16.52 27.63 -2.35
C PRO A 276 -15.04 28.02 -2.24
N LEU A 277 -14.16 27.01 -2.14
CA LEU A 277 -12.70 27.23 -2.20
C LEU A 277 -12.37 27.97 -3.51
N THR A 278 -11.43 28.91 -3.43
CA THR A 278 -10.95 29.60 -4.63
C THR A 278 -10.17 28.61 -5.52
N GLU A 279 -10.21 28.81 -6.83
CA GLU A 279 -9.46 27.99 -7.80
C GLU A 279 -7.95 27.97 -7.51
N THR A 280 -7.43 29.06 -6.93
CA THR A 280 -6.05 29.17 -6.45
C THR A 280 -5.73 28.18 -5.32
N ASP A 281 -6.66 27.98 -4.38
CA ASP A 281 -6.50 27.03 -3.28
C ASP A 281 -6.47 25.59 -3.81
N GLU A 282 -7.38 25.25 -4.73
CA GLU A 282 -7.42 23.91 -5.34
C GLU A 282 -6.14 23.56 -6.09
N ASN A 283 -5.58 24.51 -6.85
CA ASN A 283 -4.33 24.31 -7.58
C ASN A 283 -3.13 24.13 -6.64
N MET A 284 -3.12 24.83 -5.51
CA MET A 284 -2.11 24.65 -4.46
C MET A 284 -2.20 23.26 -3.82
N TRP A 285 -3.42 22.77 -3.51
CA TRP A 285 -3.63 21.42 -2.98
C TRP A 285 -3.12 20.33 -3.93
N ARG A 286 -3.35 20.48 -5.24
CA ARG A 286 -2.82 19.54 -6.25
C ARG A 286 -1.29 19.51 -6.24
N LYS A 287 -0.65 20.68 -6.13
CA LYS A 287 0.82 20.79 -6.11
C LYS A 287 1.43 20.13 -4.87
N ILE A 288 0.82 20.33 -3.70
CA ILE A 288 1.26 19.73 -2.43
C ILE A 288 1.03 18.20 -2.41
N SER A 289 -0.01 17.73 -3.10
CA SER A 289 -0.36 16.30 -3.15
C SER A 289 0.57 15.46 -4.05
N HIS A 290 1.49 16.10 -4.79
CA HIS A 290 2.38 15.39 -5.71
C HIS A 290 3.35 14.46 -4.96
N PRO A 291 3.51 13.18 -5.37
CA PRO A 291 4.35 12.21 -4.66
C PRO A 291 5.84 12.61 -4.60
N ALA A 292 6.30 13.47 -5.51
CA ALA A 292 7.65 14.03 -5.56
C ALA A 292 7.77 15.46 -4.97
N PHE A 293 6.77 15.96 -4.23
CA PHE A 293 6.77 17.33 -3.72
C PHE A 293 8.03 17.69 -2.91
N HIS A 294 8.53 16.76 -2.08
CA HIS A 294 9.76 16.94 -1.30
C HIS A 294 11.01 17.09 -2.16
N LEU A 295 11.05 16.47 -3.35
CA LEU A 295 12.16 16.59 -4.30
C LEU A 295 12.13 17.94 -5.04
N LEU A 296 10.93 18.47 -5.27
CA LEU A 296 10.75 19.76 -5.94
C LEU A 296 11.21 20.93 -5.07
N GLY A 297 10.97 20.88 -3.76
CA GLY A 297 11.40 21.94 -2.82
C GLY A 297 12.92 22.11 -2.74
N ALA A 298 13.69 21.02 -2.89
CA ALA A 298 15.15 21.06 -2.82
C ALA A 298 15.80 21.79 -4.01
N ARG A 299 15.14 21.85 -5.18
CA ARG A 299 15.67 22.56 -6.36
C ARG A 299 15.42 24.06 -6.36
N ILE A 300 14.48 24.55 -5.56
CA ILE A 300 14.12 25.99 -5.57
C ILE A 300 15.17 26.84 -4.84
N HIS A 301 16.02 26.20 -4.03
CA HIS A 301 17.06 26.88 -3.23
C HIS A 301 18.51 26.54 -3.64
N SER A 302 18.70 25.78 -4.72
CA SER A 302 20.02 25.47 -5.31
C SER A 302 20.25 26.28 -6.57
#